data_AF-A0A1I4HNY4-F1
#
_entry.id   AF-A0A1I4HNY4-F1
#
_cell.length_a   1.000
_cell.length_b   1.000
_cell.length_c   1.000
_cell.angle_alpha   90.00
_cell.angle_beta   90.00
_cell.angle_gamma   90.00
#
_symmetry.space_group_name_H-M   'P 1'
#
loop_
_entity.id
_entity.type
_entity.pdbx_description
1 polymer ?
#
loop_
_entity_poly.entity_id
_entity_poly.type
_entity_poly.pdbx_seq_one_letter_code
_entity_poly.pdbx_strand_id
1 'polypeptide(L)'
;MSPEWHRVTLEDFRAVMIEPEEVDVKFSGGVSMICWAVTRSNGDYRVVWVPSAETFSLVTESKFGPVDIGVHGDAIGVFGSI
;
A
#
# COMPACT_ATOMS: atom_id res chain seq x y z
N MET A 1 26.98 -2.38 0.02
CA MET A 1 26.04 -3.17 0.83
C MET A 1 24.94 -2.23 1.28
N SER A 2 23.68 -2.50 0.91
CA SER A 2 22.56 -1.78 1.52
C SER A 2 22.51 -2.16 3.00
N PRO A 3 22.29 -1.22 3.93
CA PRO A 3 22.17 -1.56 5.35
C PRO A 3 21.02 -2.56 5.59
N GLU A 4 21.19 -3.51 6.52
CA GLU A 4 20.15 -4.53 6.82
C GLU A 4 18.81 -3.92 7.23
N TRP A 5 18.82 -2.76 7.89
CA TRP A 5 17.61 -2.06 8.33
C TRP A 5 16.78 -1.47 7.18
N HIS A 6 17.27 -1.52 5.94
CA HIS A 6 16.57 -1.09 4.72
C HIS A 6 16.24 -2.26 3.77
N ARG A 7 16.38 -3.51 4.24
CA ARG A 7 16.18 -4.67 3.39
C ARG A 7 14.73 -5.16 3.49
N VAL A 8 13.86 -4.61 2.66
CA VAL A 8 12.55 -5.21 2.39
C VAL A 8 12.71 -6.36 1.39
N THR A 9 12.24 -7.56 1.74
CA THR A 9 12.36 -8.73 0.90
C THR A 9 11.02 -9.15 0.26
N LEU A 10 11.11 -9.92 -0.82
CA LEU A 10 9.95 -10.59 -1.41
C LEU A 10 9.28 -11.56 -0.43
N GLU A 11 10.04 -12.12 0.52
CA GLU A 11 9.52 -12.98 1.56
C GLU A 11 8.62 -12.20 2.54
N ASP A 12 9.08 -11.01 2.97
CA ASP A 12 8.30 -10.12 3.82
C ASP A 12 6.99 -9.70 3.14
N PHE A 13 7.07 -9.33 1.86
CA PHE A 13 5.89 -8.98 1.07
C PHE A 13 4.87 -10.14 1.04
N ARG A 14 5.34 -11.35 0.73
CA ARG A 14 4.48 -12.54 0.65
C ARG A 14 3.87 -12.91 2.00
N ALA A 15 4.60 -12.72 3.10
CA ALA A 15 4.13 -13.04 4.44
C ALA A 15 2.95 -12.15 4.88
N VAL A 16 2.83 -10.95 4.33
CA VAL A 16 1.75 -10.01 4.65
C VAL A 16 0.66 -9.91 3.58
N MET A 17 0.80 -10.60 2.45
CA MET A 17 -0.26 -10.63 1.43
C MET A 17 -1.55 -11.20 2.00
N ILE A 18 -2.67 -10.67 1.51
CA ILE A 18 -4.02 -11.13 1.82
C ILE A 18 -4.79 -11.38 0.52
N GLU A 19 -5.90 -12.11 0.62
CA GLU A 19 -6.90 -12.07 -0.46
C GLU A 19 -7.37 -10.62 -0.61
N PRO A 20 -7.46 -10.08 -1.84
CA PRO A 20 -7.81 -8.69 -2.04
C PRO A 20 -9.10 -8.28 -1.33
N GLU A 21 -9.02 -7.27 -0.47
CA GLU A 21 -10.15 -6.73 0.28
C GLU A 21 -10.51 -5.34 -0.27
N GLU A 22 -11.79 -5.12 -0.55
CA GLU A 22 -12.29 -3.82 -0.99
C GLU A 22 -12.12 -2.78 0.12
N VAL A 23 -11.48 -1.65 -0.19
CA VAL A 23 -11.22 -0.55 0.75
C VAL A 23 -11.50 0.80 0.11
N ASP A 24 -12.12 1.70 0.87
CA ASP A 24 -12.31 3.10 0.46
C ASP A 24 -11.07 3.93 0.81
N VAL A 25 -10.32 4.34 -0.21
CA VAL A 25 -9.05 5.08 -0.07
C VAL A 25 -9.25 6.55 -0.41
N LYS A 26 -8.72 7.42 0.45
CA LYS A 26 -8.73 8.87 0.25
C LYS A 26 -7.49 9.30 -0.51
N PHE A 27 -7.69 10.07 -1.56
CA PHE A 27 -6.65 10.65 -2.39
C PHE A 27 -6.54 12.16 -2.16
N SER A 28 -5.35 12.69 -2.45
CA SER A 28 -5.13 14.13 -2.50
C SER A 28 -6.16 14.81 -3.42
N GLY A 29 -6.69 15.96 -2.98
CA GLY A 29 -7.79 16.64 -3.68
C GLY A 29 -9.19 16.32 -3.15
N GLY A 30 -9.31 15.52 -2.08
CA GLY A 30 -10.59 15.25 -1.40
C GLY A 30 -11.47 14.22 -2.09
N VAL A 31 -10.87 13.41 -2.98
CA VAL A 31 -11.55 12.33 -3.69
C VAL A 31 -11.37 11.03 -2.91
N SER A 32 -12.42 10.21 -2.85
CA SER A 32 -12.36 8.85 -2.33
C SER A 32 -12.64 7.85 -3.44
N MET A 33 -11.92 6.73 -3.46
CA MET A 33 -12.06 5.70 -4.49
C MET A 33 -11.97 4.31 -3.88
N ILE A 34 -12.79 3.41 -4.41
CA ILE A 34 -12.71 1.99 -4.11
C ILE A 34 -11.42 1.40 -4.71
N CYS A 35 -10.59 0.85 -3.82
CA CYS A 35 -9.32 0.19 -4.11
C CYS A 35 -9.32 -1.20 -3.49
N TRP A 36 -8.26 -1.96 -3.73
CA TRP A 36 -8.13 -3.31 -3.19
C TRP A 36 -6.89 -3.43 -2.32
N ALA A 37 -7.05 -3.63 -1.02
CA ALA A 37 -5.94 -3.92 -0.13
C ALA A 37 -5.36 -5.30 -0.49
N VAL A 38 -4.07 -5.33 -0.82
CA VAL A 38 -3.36 -6.57 -1.20
C VAL A 38 -2.40 -7.05 -0.13
N THR A 39 -2.08 -6.20 0.85
CA THR A 39 -1.36 -6.57 2.07
C THR A 39 -2.20 -6.24 3.31
N ARG A 40 -1.98 -7.00 4.38
CA ARG A 40 -2.43 -6.63 5.71
C ARG A 40 -1.78 -5.29 6.10
N SER A 41 -2.54 -4.46 6.83
CA SER A 41 -1.97 -3.29 7.49
C SER A 41 -0.93 -3.69 8.53
N ASN A 42 0.19 -2.99 8.57
CA ASN A 42 1.16 -3.10 9.66
C ASN A 42 0.86 -2.14 10.83
N GLY A 43 -0.26 -1.42 10.78
CA GLY A 43 -0.65 -0.40 11.75
C GLY A 43 -0.46 1.03 11.23
N ASP A 44 0.51 1.24 10.34
CA ASP A 44 0.84 2.56 9.77
C ASP A 44 0.60 2.61 8.26
N TYR A 45 0.82 1.50 7.56
CA TYR A 45 0.78 1.39 6.11
C TYR A 45 0.15 0.08 5.63
N ARG A 46 -0.38 0.11 4.41
CA ARG A 46 -0.65 -1.07 3.59
C ARG A 46 -0.48 -0.74 2.11
N VAL A 47 -0.34 -1.78 1.29
CA VAL A 47 -0.34 -1.64 -0.18
C VAL A 47 -1.75 -1.92 -0.72
N VAL A 48 -2.20 -1.06 -1.62
CA VAL A 48 -3.47 -1.22 -2.34
C VAL A 48 -3.25 -1.25 -3.84
N TRP A 49 -4.10 -1.96 -4.57
CA TRP A 49 -4.26 -1.81 -6.02
C TRP A 49 -5.31 -0.73 -6.32
N VAL A 50 -4.99 0.18 -7.23
CA VAL A 50 -5.84 1.30 -7.66
C VAL A 50 -6.35 1.02 -9.08
N PRO A 51 -7.60 0.53 -9.25
CA PRO A 51 -8.09 0.07 -10.55
C PRO A 51 -8.10 1.14 -11.64
N SER A 52 -8.43 2.39 -11.29
CA SER A 52 -8.56 3.49 -12.26
C SER A 52 -7.23 3.94 -12.86
N ALA A 53 -6.12 3.65 -12.18
CA ALA A 53 -4.77 4.06 -12.59
C ALA A 53 -3.89 2.86 -12.94
N GLU A 54 -4.42 1.64 -12.84
CA GLU A 54 -3.72 0.39 -13.09
C GLU A 54 -2.35 0.32 -12.39
N THR A 55 -2.29 0.74 -11.12
CA THR A 55 -1.05 0.82 -10.33
C THR A 55 -1.26 0.38 -8.88
N PHE A 56 -0.17 0.04 -8.19
CA PHE A 56 -0.18 -0.10 -6.73
C PHE A 56 0.12 1.23 -6.06
N SER A 57 -0.43 1.43 -4.87
CA SER A 57 -0.18 2.59 -4.03
C SER A 57 0.12 2.19 -2.59
N LEU A 58 1.02 2.91 -1.95
CA LEU A 58 1.19 2.89 -0.50
C LEU A 58 0.18 3.85 0.11
N VAL A 59 -0.63 3.33 1.03
CA VAL A 59 -1.57 4.13 1.78
C VAL A 59 -1.19 4.08 3.26
N THR A 60 -1.34 5.20 3.95
CA THR A 60 -1.17 5.28 5.40
C THR A 60 -2.51 5.10 6.11
N GLU A 61 -2.50 4.42 7.25
CA GLU A 61 -3.66 4.33 8.13
C GLU A 61 -3.92 5.68 8.78
N SER A 62 -5.18 6.09 8.82
CA SER A 62 -5.59 7.30 9.54
C SER A 62 -6.89 7.08 10.29
N LYS A 63 -7.23 8.00 11.18
CA LYS A 63 -8.53 8.01 11.87
C LYS A 63 -9.75 8.09 10.93
N PHE A 64 -9.54 8.43 9.67
CA PHE A 64 -10.56 8.50 8.64
C PHE A 64 -10.48 7.35 7.63
N GLY A 65 -9.70 6.30 7.92
CA GLY A 65 -9.39 5.23 6.99
C GLY A 65 -8.12 5.49 6.15
N PRO A 66 -7.82 4.62 5.18
CA PRO A 66 -6.57 4.69 4.42
C PRO A 66 -6.46 5.95 3.55
N VAL A 67 -5.27 6.53 3.50
CA VAL A 67 -4.96 7.74 2.74
C VAL A 67 -3.75 7.48 1.84
N ASP A 68 -3.91 7.73 0.54
CA ASP A 68 -2.82 7.72 -0.44
C ASP A 68 -1.78 8.80 -0.13
N ILE A 69 -0.51 8.41 -0.15
CA ILE A 69 0.62 9.32 0.13
C ILE A 69 1.51 9.59 -1.09
N GLY A 70 1.02 9.27 -2.30
CA GLY A 70 1.73 9.57 -3.55
C GLY A 70 2.90 8.63 -3.88
N VAL A 71 3.00 7.46 -3.25
CA VAL A 71 3.99 6.43 -3.57
C VAL A 71 3.32 5.37 -4.43
N HIS A 72 3.61 5.36 -5.73
CA HIS A 72 2.96 4.51 -6.72
C HIS A 72 3.97 3.69 -7.54
N GLY A 73 3.55 2.53 -8.04
CA GLY A 73 4.40 1.69 -8.89
C GLY A 73 3.97 0.23 -8.88
N ASP A 74 4.95 -0.67 -9.07
CA ASP A 74 4.73 -2.10 -8.89
C ASP A 74 4.62 -2.47 -7.39
N ALA A 75 3.99 -3.61 -7.10
CA ALA A 75 3.67 -4.00 -5.73
C ALA A 75 4.91 -4.10 -4.81
N ILE A 76 6.02 -4.64 -5.30
CA ILE A 76 7.23 -4.84 -4.48
C ILE A 76 7.98 -3.52 -4.29
N GLY A 77 8.03 -2.66 -5.31
CA GLY A 77 8.63 -1.33 -5.23
C GLY A 77 7.88 -0.41 -4.27
N VAL A 78 6.55 -0.44 -4.31
CA VAL A 78 5.71 0.29 -3.36
C VAL A 78 5.88 -0.24 -1.94
N PHE A 79 5.83 -1.57 -1.76
CA PHE A 79 6.05 -2.19 -0.44
C PHE A 79 7.44 -1.90 0.13
N GLY A 80 8.47 -1.81 -0.73
CA GLY A 80 9.83 -1.45 -0.34
C GLY A 80 10.03 -0.02 0.17
N SER A 81 8.99 0.80 0.14
CA SER A 81 9.01 2.18 0.68
C SER A 81 8.60 2.27 2.16
N ILE A 82 8.25 1.13 2.77
CA ILE A 82 7.93 1.00 4.20
C ILE A 82 9.20 1.03 5.04
#